data_AF-A0A093QYY2-F1
#
_entry.id   AF-A0A093QYY2-F1
#
_cell.length_a   1.000
_cell.length_b   1.000
_cell.length_c   1.000
_cell.angle_alpha   90.00
_cell.angle_beta   90.00
_cell.angle_gamma   90.00
#
_symmetry.space_group_name_H-M   'P 1'
#
loop_
_entity.id
_entity.type
_entity.pdbx_description
1 polymer ?
#
loop_
_entity_poly.entity_id
_entity_poly.type
_entity_poly.pdbx_seq_one_letter_code
_entity_poly.pdbx_strand_id
1 'polypeptide(L)'
;MVFYYYSNHSIPVGRFRDRVQWQGNMSRWDGSIQLQDVQVNDSGIYVCEIRLLQCSSIFKNQTVLHVSPVGQRGALDAPAPGGTAFWPLAVGCVCVAVVLAFLAGLSLRKRSAANTALERNEDGSSKNKVE
;
A
#
# COMPACT_ATOMS: atom_id res chain seq x y z
N MET A 1 -35.53 0.32 4.67
CA MET A 1 -35.16 -0.79 3.78
C MET A 1 -34.18 -0.27 2.73
N VAL A 2 -33.11 -1.01 2.44
CA VAL A 2 -32.06 -0.59 1.48
C VAL A 2 -32.18 -1.37 0.16
N PHE A 3 -32.29 -2.69 0.24
CA PHE A 3 -32.18 -3.59 -0.91
C PHE A 3 -32.85 -4.94 -0.62
N TYR A 4 -33.54 -5.53 -1.61
CA TYR A 4 -34.00 -6.92 -1.57
C TYR A 4 -33.31 -7.75 -2.66
N TYR A 5 -33.05 -9.01 -2.33
CA TYR A 5 -32.65 -10.02 -3.29
C TYR A 5 -33.55 -11.25 -3.16
N TYR A 6 -34.24 -11.62 -4.23
CA TYR A 6 -35.04 -12.85 -4.28
C TYR A 6 -35.18 -13.35 -5.70
N SER A 7 -35.27 -14.67 -5.89
CA SER A 7 -35.46 -15.30 -7.20
C SER A 7 -34.51 -14.79 -8.29
N ASN A 8 -33.23 -14.52 -7.94
CA ASN A 8 -32.22 -13.91 -8.82
C ASN A 8 -32.52 -12.49 -9.31
N HIS A 9 -33.35 -11.74 -8.59
CA HIS A 9 -33.66 -10.34 -8.87
C HIS A 9 -33.11 -9.42 -7.78
N SER A 10 -32.46 -8.34 -8.21
CA SER A 10 -31.95 -7.26 -7.37
C SER A 10 -32.93 -6.09 -7.36
N ILE A 11 -33.50 -5.79 -6.19
CA ILE A 11 -34.52 -4.74 -6.04
C ILE A 11 -34.01 -3.67 -5.08
N PRO A 12 -33.48 -2.55 -5.59
CA PRO A 12 -33.07 -1.43 -4.76
C PRO A 12 -34.30 -0.64 -4.25
N VAL A 13 -34.28 -0.15 -3.00
CA VAL A 13 -35.48 0.40 -2.34
C VAL A 13 -35.21 1.71 -1.63
N GLY A 14 -36.24 2.57 -1.61
CA GLY A 14 -36.24 3.81 -0.84
C GLY A 14 -35.21 4.82 -1.36
N ARG A 15 -34.64 5.60 -0.43
CA ARG A 15 -33.67 6.68 -0.71
C ARG A 15 -32.30 6.21 -1.22
N PHE A 16 -32.09 4.90 -1.31
CA PHE A 16 -30.83 4.29 -1.77
C PHE A 16 -30.90 3.79 -3.21
N ARG A 17 -32.06 3.93 -3.86
CA ARG A 17 -32.36 3.31 -5.17
C ARG A 17 -31.28 3.51 -6.23
N ASP A 18 -30.77 4.72 -6.33
CA ASP A 18 -29.83 5.11 -7.38
C ASP A 18 -28.37 4.84 -7.02
N ARG A 19 -28.11 4.42 -5.78
CA ARG A 19 -26.76 4.28 -5.22
C ARG A 19 -26.43 2.87 -4.73
N VAL A 20 -27.41 1.98 -4.62
CA VAL A 20 -27.19 0.60 -4.16
C VAL A 20 -27.19 -0.38 -5.32
N GLN A 21 -26.20 -1.27 -5.34
CA GLN A 21 -26.03 -2.30 -6.36
C GLN A 21 -25.77 -3.66 -5.71
N TRP A 22 -26.20 -4.73 -6.38
CA TRP A 22 -25.83 -6.09 -6.01
C TRP A 22 -24.37 -6.35 -6.40
N GLN A 23 -23.57 -6.87 -5.47
CA GLN A 23 -22.17 -7.26 -5.73
C GLN A 23 -21.88 -8.71 -5.32
N GLY A 24 -22.86 -9.40 -4.75
CA GLY A 24 -22.71 -10.75 -4.24
C GLY A 24 -22.73 -11.82 -5.31
N ASN A 25 -22.48 -13.04 -4.89
CA ASN A 25 -22.53 -14.25 -5.69
C ASN A 25 -23.26 -15.35 -4.92
N MET A 26 -24.51 -15.62 -5.33
CA MET A 26 -25.37 -16.62 -4.68
C MET A 26 -24.78 -18.03 -4.72
N SER A 27 -24.05 -18.38 -5.78
CA SER A 27 -23.38 -19.69 -5.89
C SER A 27 -22.25 -19.87 -4.87
N ARG A 28 -21.78 -18.77 -4.27
CA ARG A 28 -20.76 -18.73 -3.22
C ARG A 28 -21.32 -18.30 -1.86
N TRP A 29 -22.64 -18.26 -1.71
CA TRP A 29 -23.30 -17.78 -0.49
C TRP A 29 -22.92 -16.34 -0.10
N ASP A 30 -22.58 -15.52 -1.09
CA ASP A 30 -22.19 -14.13 -0.90
C ASP A 30 -23.39 -13.22 -1.18
N GLY A 31 -23.91 -12.63 -0.10
CA GLY A 31 -25.03 -11.69 -0.07
C GLY A 31 -24.65 -10.22 -0.19
N SER A 32 -23.44 -9.90 -0.64
CA SER A 32 -22.90 -8.54 -0.59
C SER A 32 -23.66 -7.54 -1.47
N ILE A 33 -23.85 -6.35 -0.93
CA ILE A 33 -24.35 -5.18 -1.66
C ILE A 33 -23.31 -4.07 -1.58
N GLN A 34 -23.25 -3.23 -2.62
CA GLN A 34 -22.44 -2.04 -2.63
C GLN A 34 -23.35 -0.82 -2.52
N LEU A 35 -23.07 0.05 -1.55
CA LEU A 35 -23.68 1.38 -1.46
C LEU A 35 -22.65 2.44 -1.89
N GLN A 36 -22.94 3.16 -2.96
CA GLN A 36 -22.10 4.19 -3.56
C GLN A 36 -22.47 5.59 -3.02
N ASP A 37 -21.55 6.55 -3.22
CA ASP A 37 -21.69 7.96 -2.83
C ASP A 37 -22.23 8.15 -1.41
N VAL A 38 -21.70 7.40 -0.45
CA VAL A 38 -22.17 7.35 0.95
C VAL A 38 -22.12 8.74 1.59
N GLN A 39 -23.24 9.15 2.20
CA GLN A 39 -23.42 10.46 2.82
C GLN A 39 -23.45 10.36 4.35
N VAL A 40 -23.23 11.48 5.05
CA VAL A 40 -23.31 11.53 6.52
C VAL A 40 -24.67 11.03 7.04
N ASN A 41 -25.75 11.34 6.31
CA ASN A 41 -27.12 10.89 6.60
C ASN A 41 -27.35 9.38 6.36
N ASP A 42 -26.38 8.67 5.80
CA ASP A 42 -26.38 7.22 5.66
C ASP A 42 -25.84 6.52 6.90
N SER A 43 -25.29 7.26 7.87
CA SER A 43 -24.91 6.69 9.15
C SER A 43 -26.10 6.04 9.85
N GLY A 44 -25.87 4.88 10.45
CA GLY A 44 -26.91 4.16 11.18
C GLY A 44 -26.63 2.68 11.30
N ILE A 45 -27.67 1.98 11.76
CA ILE A 45 -27.65 0.54 11.94
C ILE A 45 -28.30 -0.12 10.73
N TYR A 46 -27.54 -0.98 10.07
CA TYR A 46 -27.96 -1.77 8.93
C TYR A 46 -28.18 -3.21 9.39
N VAL A 47 -29.35 -3.77 9.05
CA VAL A 47 -29.69 -5.15 9.37
C VAL A 47 -29.82 -5.93 8.07
N CYS A 48 -29.04 -7.00 7.96
CA CYS A 48 -29.21 -8.01 6.92
C CYS A 48 -30.17 -9.08 7.47
N GLU A 49 -31.22 -9.40 6.71
CA GLU A 49 -32.16 -10.47 7.02
C GLU A 49 -32.16 -11.49 5.88
N ILE A 50 -31.78 -12.73 6.16
CA ILE A 50 -31.74 -13.82 5.19
C ILE A 50 -32.80 -14.85 5.58
N ARG A 51 -33.70 -15.16 4.63
CA ARG A 51 -34.75 -16.16 4.81
C ARG A 51 -34.42 -17.40 4.01
N LEU A 52 -34.18 -18.52 4.70
CA LEU A 52 -33.97 -19.82 4.05
C LEU A 52 -35.31 -20.56 4.03
N LEU A 53 -35.95 -20.57 2.86
CA LEU A 53 -37.24 -21.24 2.63
C LEU A 53 -37.22 -22.71 3.07
N GLN A 54 -36.09 -23.38 2.88
CA GLN A 54 -35.94 -24.81 3.16
C GLN A 54 -35.91 -25.16 4.65
N CYS A 55 -35.60 -24.20 5.52
CA CYS A 55 -35.45 -24.42 6.96
C CYS A 55 -36.43 -23.61 7.81
N SER A 56 -37.37 -22.87 7.19
CA SER A 56 -38.23 -21.88 7.86
C SER A 56 -37.47 -20.97 8.83
N SER A 57 -36.20 -20.71 8.53
CA SER A 57 -35.25 -20.04 9.43
C SER A 57 -34.96 -18.65 8.90
N ILE A 58 -34.88 -17.68 9.82
CA ILE A 58 -34.55 -16.29 9.52
C ILE A 58 -33.25 -15.95 10.25
N PHE A 59 -32.22 -15.61 9.49
CA PHE A 59 -30.94 -15.17 10.02
C PHE A 59 -30.87 -13.65 9.95
N LYS A 60 -30.48 -13.01 11.05
CA LYS A 60 -30.30 -11.56 11.12
C LYS A 60 -28.90 -11.24 11.60
N ASN A 61 -28.27 -10.28 10.95
CA ASN A 61 -27.00 -9.72 11.40
C ASN A 61 -27.03 -8.20 11.27
N GLN A 62 -26.31 -7.53 12.15
CA GLN A 62 -26.31 -6.08 12.28
C GLN A 62 -24.91 -5.53 12.01
N THR A 63 -24.85 -4.44 11.25
CA THR A 63 -23.62 -3.67 11.00
C THR A 63 -23.89 -2.20 11.28
N VAL A 64 -22.98 -1.52 11.97
CA VAL A 64 -23.05 -0.09 12.21
C VAL A 64 -22.22 0.63 11.16
N LEU A 65 -22.84 1.51 10.38
CA LEU A 65 -22.17 2.40 9.45
C LEU A 65 -22.08 3.78 10.09
N HIS A 66 -20.86 4.30 10.23
CA HIS A 66 -20.61 5.67 10.67
C HIS A 66 -19.88 6.43 9.58
N VAL A 67 -20.46 7.54 9.13
CA VAL A 67 -19.94 8.36 8.04
C VAL A 67 -19.65 9.74 8.61
N SER A 68 -18.37 10.05 8.78
CA SER A 68 -17.95 11.40 9.16
C SER A 68 -17.95 12.31 7.92
N PRO A 69 -18.35 13.59 8.07
CA PRO A 69 -18.05 14.57 7.04
C PRO A 69 -16.56 14.52 6.69
N VAL A 70 -16.22 14.82 5.45
CA VAL A 70 -14.86 15.24 5.13
C VAL A 70 -14.64 16.55 5.90
N GLY A 71 -14.09 16.43 7.09
CA GLY A 71 -13.52 17.54 7.81
C GLY A 71 -12.33 18.02 6.99
N GLN A 72 -12.37 19.29 6.60
CA GLN A 72 -11.23 20.08 6.17
C GLN A 72 -10.04 19.75 7.08
N ARG A 73 -9.16 18.83 6.65
CA ARG A 73 -7.84 18.63 7.26
C ARG A 73 -6.96 19.82 6.88
N GLY A 74 -7.32 20.98 7.39
CA GLY A 74 -6.62 22.23 7.18
C GLY A 74 -7.36 23.35 7.87
N ALA A 75 -7.17 23.51 9.18
CA ALA A 75 -7.32 24.81 9.87
C ALA A 75 -7.02 24.82 11.38
N LEU A 76 -6.82 23.69 12.08
CA LEU A 76 -6.53 23.73 13.53
C LEU A 76 -5.32 22.90 13.97
N ASP A 77 -4.38 22.65 13.05
CA ASP A 77 -3.00 22.28 13.37
C ASP A 77 -2.08 22.91 12.31
N ALA A 78 -2.05 24.24 12.28
CA ALA A 78 -1.00 24.97 11.58
C ALA A 78 0.12 25.26 12.59
N PRO A 79 1.19 24.46 12.67
CA PRO A 79 2.48 25.01 13.04
C PRO A 79 2.88 26.03 11.97
N ALA A 80 3.38 27.16 12.43
CA ALA A 80 3.81 28.32 11.68
C ALA A 80 4.53 28.01 10.34
N PRO A 81 4.46 28.91 9.34
CA PRO A 81 5.24 28.79 8.12
C PRO A 81 6.72 28.98 8.47
N GLY A 82 7.41 27.87 8.67
CA GLY A 82 8.76 27.86 9.23
C GLY A 82 9.58 26.67 8.76
N GLY A 83 9.88 26.63 7.46
CA GLY A 83 11.12 26.05 6.95
C GLY A 83 11.16 24.54 6.69
N THR A 84 11.81 24.21 5.58
CA THR A 84 12.47 22.93 5.29
C THR A 84 11.58 21.78 4.76
N ALA A 85 11.08 21.99 3.54
CA ALA A 85 10.89 20.89 2.59
C ALA A 85 12.26 20.27 2.25
N PHE A 86 12.73 19.29 3.02
CA PHE A 86 14.02 18.63 2.74
C PHE A 86 14.07 17.13 3.11
N TRP A 87 12.95 16.42 2.96
CA TRP A 87 12.94 14.96 3.15
C TRP A 87 13.46 14.14 1.94
N PRO A 88 13.38 14.59 0.66
CA PRO A 88 13.88 13.78 -0.46
C PRO A 88 15.42 13.77 -0.62
N LEU A 89 16.13 14.80 -0.14
CA LEU A 89 17.58 14.88 -0.32
C LEU A 89 18.37 14.02 0.67
N ALA A 90 17.81 13.70 1.84
CA ALA A 90 18.50 12.90 2.85
C ALA A 90 18.67 11.43 2.40
N VAL A 91 17.65 10.83 1.77
CA VAL A 91 17.72 9.43 1.30
C VAL A 91 18.62 9.31 0.06
N GLY A 92 18.55 10.27 -0.86
CA GLY A 92 19.39 10.29 -2.06
C GLY A 92 20.88 10.41 -1.76
N CYS A 93 21.27 11.27 -0.83
CA CYS A 93 22.68 11.46 -0.46
C CYS A 93 23.31 10.21 0.17
N VAL A 94 22.56 9.45 0.98
CA VAL A 94 23.06 8.21 1.59
C VAL A 94 23.35 7.16 0.52
N CYS A 95 22.48 6.98 -0.47
CA CYS A 95 22.71 6.03 -1.56
C CYS A 95 23.96 6.37 -2.38
N VAL A 96 24.15 7.64 -2.72
CA VAL A 96 25.33 8.09 -3.48
C VAL A 96 26.62 7.87 -2.69
N ALA A 97 26.62 8.18 -1.39
CA ALA A 97 27.79 7.96 -0.53
C ALA A 97 28.17 6.47 -0.42
N VAL A 98 27.19 5.57 -0.27
CA VAL A 98 27.43 4.11 -0.20
C VAL A 98 28.00 3.57 -1.51
N VAL A 99 27.46 3.99 -2.65
CA VAL A 99 27.95 3.57 -3.98
C VAL A 99 29.38 4.04 -4.19
N LEU A 100 29.71 5.30 -3.87
CA LEU A 100 31.06 5.82 -4.01
C LEU A 100 32.06 5.09 -3.10
N ALA A 101 31.69 4.80 -1.85
CA ALA A 101 32.53 4.02 -0.94
C ALA A 101 32.79 2.60 -1.46
N PHE A 102 31.77 1.95 -2.03
CA PHE A 102 31.91 0.61 -2.60
C PHE A 102 32.82 0.61 -3.85
N LEU A 103 32.64 1.58 -4.76
CA LEU A 103 33.49 1.73 -5.94
C LEU A 103 34.95 2.06 -5.59
N ALA A 104 35.18 2.91 -4.58
CA ALA A 104 36.51 3.20 -4.07
C ALA A 104 37.15 1.95 -3.44
N GLY A 105 36.40 1.19 -2.64
CA GLY A 105 36.85 -0.08 -2.06
C GLY A 105 37.20 -1.12 -3.11
N LEU A 106 36.38 -1.28 -4.15
CA LEU A 106 36.68 -2.15 -5.29
C LEU A 106 37.90 -1.68 -6.07
N SER A 107 38.06 -0.37 -6.27
CA SER A 107 39.22 0.21 -6.96
C SER A 107 40.52 0.03 -6.16
N LEU A 108 40.48 0.15 -4.84
CA LEU A 108 41.61 -0.15 -3.96
C LEU A 108 41.96 -1.64 -3.95
N ARG A 109 40.95 -2.53 -3.94
CA ARG A 109 41.17 -3.98 -4.07
C ARG A 109 41.76 -4.34 -5.44
N LYS A 110 41.25 -3.74 -6.51
CA LYS A 110 41.73 -3.98 -7.89
C LYS A 110 43.13 -3.40 -8.10
N ARG A 111 43.44 -2.23 -7.52
CA ARG A 111 44.78 -1.65 -7.50
C ARG A 111 45.74 -2.47 -6.64
N SER A 112 45.29 -3.00 -5.50
CA SER A 112 46.10 -3.93 -4.69
C SER A 112 46.44 -5.21 -5.48
N ALA A 113 45.49 -5.80 -6.20
CA ALA A 113 45.73 -6.95 -7.09
C ALA A 113 46.66 -6.62 -8.26
N ALA A 114 46.54 -5.42 -8.86
CA ALA A 114 47.43 -4.96 -9.92
C ALA A 114 48.84 -4.63 -9.40
N ASN A 115 48.94 -4.05 -8.20
CA ASN A 115 50.22 -3.73 -7.56
C ASN A 115 50.95 -5.01 -7.09
N THR A 116 50.24 -6.03 -6.60
CA THR A 116 50.86 -7.35 -6.28
C THR A 116 51.30 -8.11 -7.53
N ALA A 117 50.65 -7.88 -8.68
CA ALA A 117 51.10 -8.41 -9.96
C ALA A 117 52.34 -7.68 -10.52
N LEU A 118 52.48 -6.37 -10.22
CA LEU A 118 53.61 -5.56 -10.66
C LEU A 118 54.86 -5.74 -9.78
N GLU A 119 54.71 -5.87 -8.45
CA GLU A 119 55.83 -6.13 -7.53
C GLU A 119 56.51 -7.49 -7.83
N ARG A 120 55.75 -8.49 -8.29
CA ARG A 120 56.30 -9.79 -8.71
C ARG A 120 57.19 -9.72 -9.95
N ASN A 121 57.15 -8.62 -10.70
CA ASN A 121 57.93 -8.44 -11.93
C ASN A 121 59.17 -7.53 -11.72
N GLU A 122 59.38 -7.02 -10.50
CA GLU A 122 60.50 -6.13 -10.14
C GLU A 122 61.58 -6.80 -9.26
N ASP A 123 61.46 -8.11 -8.97
CA ASP A 123 62.49 -8.93 -8.29
C ASP A 123 63.22 -9.90 -9.25
N GLY A 124 63.20 -9.58 -10.55
CA GLY A 124 63.77 -10.42 -11.63
C GLY A 124 64.94 -9.81 -12.40
N SER A 125 65.47 -8.64 -11.99
CA SER A 125 66.50 -7.94 -12.77
C SER A 125 67.53 -7.20 -11.92
N SER A 126 68.33 -7.96 -11.16
CA SER A 126 69.77 -7.68 -10.98
C SER A 126 70.47 -8.84 -10.26
N LYS A 127 71.05 -9.77 -11.03
CA LYS A 127 72.23 -10.50 -10.58
C LYS A 127 73.18 -10.79 -11.74
N ASN A 128 74.09 -9.85 -11.92
CA ASN A 128 75.49 -10.06 -12.27
C ASN A 128 75.94 -11.54 -12.24
N LYS A 129 76.32 -12.05 -13.42
CA LYS A 129 77.34 -13.09 -13.60
C LYS A 129 78.56 -12.41 -14.23
N VAL A 130 79.68 -12.41 -13.51
CA VAL A 130 81.03 -12.28 -14.07
C VAL A 130 81.71 -13.62 -13.83
N GLU A 131 82.47 -14.03 -14.85
CA GLU A 131 83.23 -15.27 -15.07
C GLU A 131 82.48 -16.44 -15.73
#